data_AF-A0A3B9V4R7-F1
#
_entry.id   AF-A0A3B9V4R7-F1
#
_cell.length_a   1.000
_cell.length_b   1.000
_cell.length_c   1.000
_cell.angle_alpha   90.00
_cell.angle_beta   90.00
_cell.angle_gamma   90.00
#
_symmetry.space_group_name_H-M   'P 1'
#
loop_
_entity.id
_entity.type
_entity.pdbx_description
1 polymer ?
#
loop_
_entity_poly.entity_id
_entity_poly.type
_entity_poly.pdbx_seq_one_letter_code
_entity_poly.pdbx_strand_id
1 'polypeptide(L)' 'EVDKFAALASRWWDKNSEFKPLHDINPLRLNYIKEHCGGSLKDKVILDVGCGGGILSESMANEGATVT' A
#
# COMPACT_ATOMS: atom_id res chain seq x y z
N GLU A 1 -5.87 -10.02 16.81
CA GLU A 1 -5.73 -9.68 15.38
C GLU A 1 -4.33 -9.19 15.06
N VAL A 2 -3.83 -8.19 15.79
CA VAL A 2 -2.43 -7.71 15.73
C VAL A 2 -1.40 -8.86 15.79
N ASP A 3 -1.54 -9.80 16.73
CA ASP A 3 -0.60 -10.92 16.86
C ASP A 3 -0.58 -11.87 15.65
N LYS A 4 -1.73 -12.05 14.96
CA LYS A 4 -1.80 -12.85 13.74
C LYS A 4 -1.03 -12.18 12.60
N PHE A 5 -1.14 -10.86 12.48
CA PHE A 5 -0.40 -10.09 11.47
C PHE A 5 1.09 -9.97 11.81
N ALA A 6 1.43 -9.83 13.09
CA ALA A 6 2.81 -9.81 13.56
C ALA A 6 3.54 -11.13 13.25
N ALA A 7 2.88 -12.27 13.46
CA ALA A 7 3.43 -13.59 13.14
C ALA A 7 3.72 -13.80 11.65
N LEU A 8 3.03 -13.08 10.77
CA LEU A 8 3.17 -13.15 9.31
C LEU A 8 3.95 -11.98 8.72
N ALA A 9 4.41 -11.03 9.55
CA ALA A 9 4.94 -9.75 9.09
C ALA A 9 6.18 -9.89 8.20
N SER A 10 7.02 -10.90 8.44
CA SER A 10 8.22 -11.18 7.63
C SER A 10 7.91 -11.56 6.18
N ARG A 11 6.66 -11.95 5.88
CA ARG A 11 6.23 -12.43 4.56
C ARG A 11 5.41 -11.41 3.79
N TRP A 12 5.25 -10.18 4.30
CA TRP A 12 4.39 -9.17 3.69
C TRP A 12 4.72 -8.88 2.22
N TRP A 13 6.01 -8.95 1.87
CA TRP A 13 6.51 -8.65 0.53
C TRP A 13 6.77 -9.90 -0.34
N ASP A 14 6.53 -11.09 0.19
CA ASP A 14 6.51 -12.32 -0.61
C ASP A 14 5.22 -12.34 -1.44
N LYS A 15 5.37 -12.19 -2.77
CA LYS A 15 4.27 -12.16 -3.74
C LYS A 15 3.52 -13.49 -3.86
N ASN A 16 4.02 -14.57 -3.26
CA ASN A 16 3.37 -15.88 -3.23
C ASN A 16 2.87 -16.26 -1.81
N SER A 17 2.90 -15.32 -0.86
CA SER A 17 2.40 -15.51 0.49
C SER A 17 0.87 -15.36 0.61
N GLU A 18 0.39 -15.42 1.85
CA GLU A 18 -0.99 -15.09 2.23
C GLU A 18 -1.40 -13.67 1.81
N PHE A 19 -0.42 -12.78 1.56
CA PHE A 19 -0.63 -11.42 1.12
C PHE A 19 -0.60 -11.24 -0.41
N LYS A 20 -0.45 -12.33 -1.19
CA LYS A 20 -0.53 -12.28 -2.66
C LYS A 20 -1.73 -11.47 -3.18
N PRO A 21 -2.96 -11.61 -2.63
CA PRO A 21 -4.09 -10.80 -3.09
C PRO A 21 -3.87 -9.29 -2.92
N LEU A 22 -3.16 -8.85 -1.87
CA LEU A 22 -2.82 -7.44 -1.67
C LEU A 22 -1.82 -6.95 -2.72
N HIS A 23 -0.88 -7.79 -3.14
CA HIS A 23 0.05 -7.46 -4.24
C HIS A 23 -0.68 -7.37 -5.58
N ASP A 24 -1.53 -8.35 -5.87
CA ASP A 24 -2.29 -8.42 -7.13
C ASP A 24 -3.26 -7.23 -7.28
N ILE A 25 -3.95 -6.84 -6.21
CA ILE A 25 -4.92 -5.73 -6.25
C ILE A 25 -4.23 -4.35 -6.22
N ASN A 26 -2.96 -4.28 -5.80
CA ASN A 26 -2.29 -3.02 -5.52
C ASN A 26 -2.28 -2.04 -6.71
N PRO A 27 -1.94 -2.46 -7.95
CA PRO A 27 -1.95 -1.56 -9.10
C PRO A 27 -3.34 -0.96 -9.37
N LEU A 28 -4.40 -1.77 -9.23
CA LEU A 28 -5.77 -1.34 -9.46
C LEU A 28 -6.20 -0.26 -8.44
N ARG A 29 -5.98 -0.52 -7.14
CA ARG A 29 -6.35 0.44 -6.09
C ARG A 29 -5.49 1.72 -6.14
N LEU A 30 -4.20 1.60 -6.48
CA LEU A 30 -3.32 2.76 -6.63
C LEU A 30 -3.83 3.68 -7.74
N ASN A 31 -4.19 3.09 -8.89
CA ASN A 31 -4.76 3.86 -10.00
C ASN A 31 -6.10 4.49 -9.63
N TYR A 32 -6.99 3.75 -8.95
CA TYR A 32 -8.25 4.30 -8.46
C TYR A 32 -8.03 5.53 -7.57
N ILE A 33 -7.12 5.45 -6.59
CA ILE A 33 -6.79 6.57 -5.71
C ILE A 33 -6.22 7.74 -6.52
N LYS A 34 -5.30 7.47 -7.45
CA LYS A 34 -4.67 8.49 -8.30
C LYS A 34 -5.70 9.22 -9.16
N GLU A 35 -6.62 8.51 -9.80
CA GLU A 35 -7.72 9.09 -10.59
C GLU A 35 -8.60 10.02 -9.75
N HIS A 36 -9.00 9.58 -8.55
CA HIS A 36 -9.84 10.36 -7.64
C HIS A 36 -9.09 11.53 -6.98
N CYS A 37 -7.76 11.51 -7.03
CA CYS A 37 -6.89 12.56 -6.52
C CYS A 37 -6.45 13.58 -7.60
N GLY A 38 -7.08 13.56 -8.78
CA GLY A 38 -6.79 14.49 -9.88
C GLY A 38 -5.73 13.98 -10.87
N GLY A 39 -5.53 12.66 -10.94
CA GLY A 39 -4.64 12.00 -11.90
C GLY A 39 -3.16 11.95 -11.50
N SER A 40 -2.78 12.51 -10.35
CA SER A 40 -1.41 12.49 -9.84
C SER A 40 -1.39 12.49 -8.31
N LEU A 41 -0.42 11.78 -7.71
CA LEU A 41 -0.16 11.80 -6.27
C LEU A 41 1.02 12.68 -5.87
N LYS A 42 1.71 13.27 -6.85
CA LYS A 42 2.90 14.09 -6.63
C LYS A 42 2.61 15.23 -5.65
N ASP A 43 3.53 15.42 -4.69
CA ASP A 43 3.52 16.48 -3.67
C ASP A 43 2.29 16.45 -2.73
N LYS A 44 1.49 15.38 -2.75
CA LYS A 44 0.39 15.19 -1.79
C LYS A 44 0.90 14.63 -0.47
N VAL A 45 0.29 15.06 0.62
CA VAL A 45 0.49 14.48 1.94
C VAL A 45 -0.64 13.46 2.19
N ILE A 46 -0.29 12.21 2.43
CA ILE A 46 -1.24 11.09 2.55
C ILE A 46 -1.00 10.35 3.88
N LEU A 47 -2.08 9.99 4.57
CA LEU A 47 -2.06 9.10 5.73
C LEU A 47 -2.61 7.72 5.31
N ASP A 48 -1.82 6.66 5.49
CA ASP A 48 -2.26 5.28 5.21
C ASP A 48 -2.62 4.55 6.52
N VAL A 49 -3.89 4.64 6.92
CA VAL A 49 -4.37 4.07 8.18
C VAL A 49 -4.42 2.55 8.09
N GLY A 50 -3.64 1.87 8.93
CA GLY A 50 -3.54 0.41 8.90
C GLY A 50 -2.64 -0.09 7.77
N CYS A 51 -1.61 0.68 7.42
CA CYS A 51 -0.63 0.39 6.36
C CYS A 51 -0.01 -1.02 6.43
N GLY A 52 0.10 -1.60 7.63
CA GLY A 52 0.70 -2.91 7.83
C GLY A 52 2.14 -2.94 7.31
N GLY A 53 2.45 -3.87 6.40
CA GLY A 53 3.76 -3.96 5.75
C GLY A 53 4.01 -2.94 4.63
N GLY A 54 3.10 -1.98 4.42
CA GLY A 54 3.38 -0.80 3.60
C GLY A 54 3.24 -0.95 2.10
N ILE A 55 2.63 -2.02 1.58
CA ILE A 55 2.49 -2.25 0.12
C ILE A 55 1.89 -1.04 -0.59
N LEU A 56 0.78 -0.50 -0.06
CA LEU A 56 0.12 0.66 -0.66
C LEU A 56 0.89 1.95 -0.35
N SER A 57 1.33 2.13 0.89
CA SER A 57 2.08 3.32 1.33
C SER A 57 3.33 3.55 0.48
N GLU A 58 4.13 2.51 0.26
CA GLU A 58 5.34 2.57 -0.57
C GLU A 58 5.01 2.87 -2.04
N SER A 59 3.91 2.30 -2.54
CA SER A 59 3.46 2.57 -3.91
C SER A 59 3.01 4.02 -4.11
N MET A 60 2.31 4.60 -3.13
CA MET A 60 1.93 6.02 -3.15
C MET A 60 3.15 6.93 -3.02
N ALA A 61 4.14 6.56 -2.18
CA ALA A 61 5.40 7.29 -2.06
C ALA A 61 6.19 7.27 -3.39
N ASN A 62 6.22 6.13 -4.09
CA ASN A 62 6.85 6.01 -5.41
C ASN A 62 6.17 6.87 -6.49
N GLU A 63 4.88 7.20 -6.33
CA GLU A 63 4.14 8.15 -7.18
C GLU A 63 4.40 9.63 -6.79
N GLY A 64 5.32 9.88 -5.85
CA GLY A 64 5.75 11.21 -5.43
C GLY A 64 4.95 11.82 -4.27
N ALA A 65 4.13 11.04 -3.57
CA ALA A 65 3.46 11.48 -2.35
C ALA A 65 4.41 11.45 -1.14
N THR A 66 4.15 12.30 -0.15
CA THR A 66 4.68 12.16 1.21
C THR A 66 3.67 11.37 2.03
N VAL A 67 4.03 10.14 2.42
CA VAL A 67 3.12 9.23 3.12
C VAL A 67 3.52 9.10 4.60
N THR A 68 2.53 9.08 5.50
CA THR A 68 2.68 8.87 6.96
C THR A 68 1.71 7.80 7.44
#